data_AF-A0A4Z1DP46-F1
#
_entry.id   AF-A0A4Z1DP46-F1
#
_cell.length_a   1.000
_cell.length_b   1.000
_cell.length_c   1.000
_cell.angle_alpha   90.00
_cell.angle_beta   90.00
_cell.angle_gamma   90.00
#
_symmetry.space_group_name_H-M   'P 1'
#
loop_
_entity.id
_entity.type
_entity.pdbx_description
1 polymer ?
#
loop_
_entity_poly.entity_id
_entity_poly.type
_entity_poly.pdbx_seq_one_letter_code
_entity_poly.pdbx_strand_id
1 'polypeptide(L)'
;MARDFSLVLLRRMADHNPELAEDARRRLGASATEMREANKHWQAMARSPRSRPAVSRYRAMLGEPESVEPRRVGDLECEAWRWTVSLWPDLRFELLAGPGGAVLTEWLVRAPDAPAPELNTLEDLTPWSCTLEEVARAFAPARPVQGTAPSRQALAFTAPDLDGVRHEVAAEFTWGLLQRTALRD
;
A
#
# COMPACT_ATOMS: atom_id res chain seq x y z
N MET A 1 -9.73 10.64 11.97
CA MET A 1 -9.64 9.16 11.92
C MET A 1 -9.18 8.70 10.53
N ALA A 2 -10.05 8.42 9.54
CA ALA A 2 -9.58 7.96 8.22
C ALA A 2 -8.59 8.92 7.52
N ARG A 3 -8.80 10.24 7.64
CA ARG A 3 -7.86 11.27 7.14
C ARG A 3 -6.47 11.18 7.78
N ASP A 4 -6.40 10.95 9.09
CA ASP A 4 -5.11 10.91 9.81
C ASP A 4 -4.28 9.70 9.39
N PHE A 5 -4.95 8.57 9.11
CA PHE A 5 -4.27 7.41 8.55
C PHE A 5 -3.72 7.67 7.14
N SER A 6 -4.45 8.39 6.28
CA SER A 6 -3.90 8.82 4.98
C SER A 6 -2.61 9.65 5.15
N LEU A 7 -2.51 10.48 6.20
CA LEU A 7 -1.28 11.24 6.50
C LEU A 7 -0.13 10.33 6.97
N VAL A 8 -0.42 9.22 7.64
CA VAL A 8 0.58 8.20 7.98
C VAL A 8 1.11 7.54 6.71
N LEU A 9 0.21 7.15 5.80
CA LEU A 9 0.59 6.55 4.52
C LEU A 9 1.46 7.51 3.70
N LEU A 10 1.01 8.76 3.55
CA LEU A 10 1.70 9.81 2.79
C LEU A 10 3.12 10.09 3.31
N ARG A 11 3.34 10.10 4.63
CA ARG A 11 4.68 10.34 5.18
C ARG A 11 5.68 9.28 4.73
N ARG A 12 5.26 8.02 4.59
CA ARG A 12 6.14 6.96 4.09
C ARG A 12 6.31 7.05 2.58
N MET A 13 5.26 7.37 1.84
CA MET A 13 5.33 7.57 0.38
C MET A 13 6.21 8.77 -0.01
N ALA A 14 6.29 9.80 0.84
CA ALA A 14 7.16 10.96 0.65
C ALA A 14 8.66 10.60 0.61
N ASP A 15 9.06 9.41 1.10
CA ASP A 15 10.43 8.93 0.98
C ASP A 15 10.80 8.55 -0.48
N HIS A 16 9.81 8.44 -1.38
CA HIS A 16 9.99 8.20 -2.82
C HIS A 16 9.49 9.37 -3.67
N ASN A 17 8.30 9.87 -3.37
CA ASN A 17 7.60 10.89 -4.17
C ASN A 17 7.23 12.09 -3.29
N PRO A 18 8.19 12.91 -2.86
CA PRO A 18 7.95 13.98 -1.88
C PRO A 18 6.96 15.04 -2.39
N GLU A 19 7.05 15.44 -3.65
CA GLU A 19 6.17 16.45 -4.25
C GLU A 19 4.74 15.94 -4.38
N LEU A 20 4.55 14.71 -4.87
CA LEU A 20 3.24 14.07 -4.99
C LEU A 20 2.58 13.86 -3.62
N ALA A 21 3.36 13.47 -2.60
CA ALA A 21 2.90 13.35 -1.22
C ALA A 21 2.46 14.70 -0.63
N GLU A 22 3.21 15.75 -0.92
CA GLU A 22 2.90 17.09 -0.50
C GLU A 22 1.62 17.63 -1.18
N ASP A 23 1.45 17.40 -2.48
CA ASP A 23 0.21 17.73 -3.20
C ASP A 23 -1.01 17.01 -2.64
N ALA A 24 -0.89 15.70 -2.41
CA ALA A 24 -1.95 14.89 -1.83
C ALA A 24 -2.32 15.37 -0.42
N ARG A 25 -1.32 15.71 0.41
CA ARG A 25 -1.55 16.30 1.74
C ARG A 25 -2.33 17.61 1.64
N ARG A 26 -2.00 18.48 0.67
CA ARG A 26 -2.73 19.73 0.43
C ARG A 26 -4.17 19.48 0.00
N ARG A 27 -4.42 18.50 -0.87
CA ARG A 27 -5.79 18.10 -1.28
C ARG A 27 -6.63 17.61 -0.10
N LEU A 28 -6.01 16.96 0.88
CA LEU A 28 -6.64 16.57 2.15
C LEU A 28 -6.85 17.74 3.13
N GLY A 29 -6.47 18.96 2.74
CA GLY A 29 -6.55 20.16 3.59
C GLY A 29 -5.73 20.04 4.88
N ALA A 30 -4.70 19.19 4.89
CA ALA A 30 -3.83 19.01 6.05
C ALA A 30 -2.59 19.87 5.93
N SER A 31 -2.03 20.28 7.06
CA SER A 31 -0.73 20.94 7.23
C SER A 31 0.40 19.91 7.39
N ALA A 32 1.64 20.35 7.17
CA ALA A 32 2.82 19.51 7.42
C ALA A 32 2.94 19.14 8.92
N THR A 33 2.45 20.01 9.82
CA THR A 33 2.40 19.75 11.26
C THR A 33 1.41 18.63 11.59
N GLU A 34 0.18 18.68 11.05
CA GLU A 34 -0.79 17.60 11.23
C GLU A 34 -0.24 16.26 10.74
N MET A 35 0.45 16.24 9.58
CA MET A 35 1.08 15.02 9.10
C MET A 35 2.15 14.49 10.07
N ARG A 36 2.99 15.36 10.63
CA ARG A 36 3.99 14.95 11.63
C ARG A 36 3.34 14.41 12.91
N GLU A 37 2.30 15.06 13.42
CA GLU A 37 1.61 14.61 14.64
C GLU A 37 0.87 13.28 14.42
N ALA A 38 0.22 13.09 13.28
CA ALA A 38 -0.41 11.81 12.93
C ALA A 38 0.61 10.66 12.92
N ASN A 39 1.78 10.90 12.32
CA ASN A 39 2.86 9.91 12.27
C ASN A 39 3.48 9.64 13.65
N LYS A 40 3.66 10.67 14.48
CA LYS A 40 4.13 10.52 15.85
C LYS A 40 3.15 9.68 16.68
N HIS A 41 1.85 9.94 16.55
CA HIS A 41 0.82 9.18 17.24
C HIS A 41 0.80 7.71 16.78
N TRP A 42 0.86 7.47 15.46
CA TRP A 42 0.97 6.12 14.90
C TRP A 42 2.18 5.35 15.43
N GLN A 43 3.36 5.97 15.41
CA GLN A 43 4.58 5.33 15.91
C GLN A 43 4.50 5.05 17.42
N ALA A 44 3.88 5.94 18.20
CA ALA A 44 3.68 5.71 19.63
C ALA A 44 2.76 4.50 19.89
N MET A 45 1.70 4.33 19.09
CA MET A 45 0.84 3.14 19.16
C MET A 45 1.59 1.87 18.76
N ALA A 46 2.39 1.91 17.69
CA ALA A 46 3.14 0.76 17.21
C ALA A 46 4.22 0.27 18.19
N ARG A 47 4.82 1.19 18.98
CA ARG A 47 5.83 0.87 20.01
C ARG A 47 5.22 0.55 21.37
N SER A 48 3.90 0.66 21.55
CA SER A 48 3.29 0.44 22.87
C SER A 48 3.35 -1.05 23.25
N PRO A 49 3.94 -1.41 24.41
CA PRO A 49 4.14 -2.81 24.82
C PRO A 49 2.84 -3.50 25.30
N ARG A 50 1.66 -2.97 24.98
CA ARG A 50 0.38 -3.49 25.49
C ARG A 50 0.00 -4.82 24.84
N SER A 51 -0.61 -5.70 25.64
CA SER A 51 -1.15 -7.03 25.27
C SER A 51 -2.33 -7.01 24.27
N ARG A 52 -2.59 -5.90 23.58
CA ARG A 52 -3.70 -5.80 22.63
C ARG A 52 -3.28 -6.37 21.27
N PRO A 53 -4.17 -7.10 20.57
CA PRO A 53 -3.91 -7.56 19.20
C PRO A 53 -3.49 -6.39 18.31
N ALA A 54 -2.53 -6.60 17.41
CA ALA A 54 -1.97 -5.55 16.57
C ALA A 54 -3.04 -4.85 15.71
N VAL A 55 -4.12 -5.54 15.35
CA VAL A 55 -5.33 -5.00 14.70
C VAL A 55 -5.95 -3.82 15.47
N SER A 56 -5.85 -3.79 16.80
CA SER A 56 -6.46 -2.77 17.66
C SER A 56 -5.96 -1.35 17.34
N ARG A 57 -4.70 -1.21 16.90
CA ARG A 57 -4.14 0.11 16.54
C ARG A 57 -4.76 0.65 15.24
N TYR A 58 -5.13 -0.23 14.32
CA TYR A 58 -5.80 0.14 13.07
C TYR A 58 -7.22 0.59 13.37
N ARG A 59 -7.97 -0.16 14.18
CA ARG A 59 -9.32 0.28 14.61
C ARG A 59 -9.31 1.61 15.34
N ALA A 60 -8.30 1.86 16.18
CA ALA A 60 -8.17 3.15 16.87
C ALA A 60 -7.96 4.33 15.91
N MET A 61 -7.29 4.12 14.76
CA MET A 61 -6.98 5.18 13.80
C MET A 61 -8.01 5.29 12.67
N LEU A 62 -8.44 4.16 12.12
CA LEU A 62 -9.33 4.04 10.96
C LEU A 62 -10.81 3.91 11.35
N GLY A 63 -11.12 3.54 12.60
CA GLY A 63 -12.48 3.24 13.03
C GLY A 63 -12.89 1.81 12.73
N GLU A 64 -14.20 1.59 12.57
CA GLU A 64 -14.75 0.27 12.23
C GLU A 64 -14.37 -0.11 10.79
N PRO A 65 -13.92 -1.35 10.53
CA PRO A 65 -13.72 -1.84 9.17
C PRO A 65 -15.01 -1.80 8.36
N GLU A 66 -14.86 -1.59 7.06
CA GLU A 66 -15.91 -1.80 6.07
C GLU A 66 -16.28 -3.29 5.97
N SER A 67 -15.28 -4.17 6.07
CA SER A 67 -15.47 -5.63 6.06
C SER A 67 -14.39 -6.36 6.85
N VAL A 68 -14.78 -7.52 7.38
CA VAL A 68 -13.90 -8.53 7.97
C VAL A 68 -14.27 -9.87 7.37
N GLU A 69 -13.37 -10.44 6.59
CA GLU A 69 -13.62 -11.67 5.83
C GLU A 69 -12.63 -12.77 6.23
N PRO A 70 -13.10 -14.00 6.49
CA PRO A 70 -12.22 -15.15 6.65
C PRO A 70 -11.37 -15.37 5.40
N ARG A 71 -10.07 -15.62 5.58
CA ARG A 71 -9.14 -15.90 4.49
C ARG A 71 -8.20 -17.03 4.87
N ARG A 72 -8.00 -17.97 3.95
CA ARG A 72 -6.99 -19.02 4.10
C ARG A 72 -5.71 -18.66 3.34
N VAL A 73 -4.58 -18.72 4.04
CA VAL A 73 -3.25 -18.61 3.42
C VAL A 73 -2.48 -19.89 3.73
N GLY A 74 -2.46 -20.80 2.76
CA GLY A 74 -2.04 -22.18 2.99
C GLY A 74 -2.93 -22.85 4.05
N ASP A 75 -2.32 -23.28 5.14
CA ASP A 75 -2.99 -23.90 6.29
C ASP A 75 -3.34 -22.90 7.40
N LEU A 76 -3.00 -21.61 7.24
CA LEU A 76 -3.32 -20.58 8.21
C LEU A 76 -4.71 -20.01 7.98
N GLU A 77 -5.56 -20.08 9.02
CA GLU A 77 -6.79 -19.30 9.10
C GLU A 77 -6.46 -17.85 9.49
N CYS A 78 -6.83 -16.93 8.62
CA CYS A 78 -6.60 -15.50 8.76
C CYS A 78 -7.93 -14.75 8.60
N GLU A 79 -7.89 -13.46 8.94
CA GLU A 79 -8.96 -12.51 8.66
C GLU A 79 -8.40 -11.37 7.81
N ALA A 80 -9.10 -11.04 6.71
CA ALA A 80 -8.83 -9.85 5.92
C ALA A 80 -9.75 -8.73 6.41
N TRP A 81 -9.17 -7.72 7.06
CA TRP A 81 -9.87 -6.54 7.54
C TRP A 81 -9.67 -5.40 6.56
N ARG A 82 -10.74 -4.75 6.11
CA ARG A 82 -10.65 -3.67 5.12
C ARG A 82 -11.27 -2.38 5.61
N TRP A 83 -10.60 -1.27 5.32
CA TRP A 83 -11.10 0.08 5.57
C TRP A 83 -11.04 0.91 4.30
N THR A 84 -11.98 1.85 4.19
CA THR A 84 -11.88 2.95 3.23
C THR A 84 -10.75 3.90 3.63
N VAL A 85 -10.12 4.54 2.64
CA VAL A 85 -9.06 5.53 2.87
C VAL A 85 -9.39 6.81 2.10
N SER A 86 -9.36 7.95 2.78
CA SER A 86 -9.91 9.20 2.23
C SER A 86 -9.21 9.70 0.97
N LEU A 87 -7.95 9.34 0.76
CA LEU A 87 -7.17 9.81 -0.39
C LEU A 87 -7.37 8.94 -1.64
N TRP A 88 -7.73 7.67 -1.46
CA TRP A 88 -7.88 6.70 -2.55
C TRP A 88 -9.26 6.03 -2.44
N PRO A 89 -10.31 6.66 -2.97
CA PRO A 89 -11.68 6.15 -2.84
C PRO A 89 -11.87 4.76 -3.47
N ASP A 90 -11.11 4.47 -4.53
CA ASP A 90 -11.15 3.21 -5.26
C ASP A 90 -10.26 2.12 -4.63
N LEU A 91 -9.57 2.44 -3.53
CA LEU A 91 -8.72 1.49 -2.82
C LEU A 91 -9.30 1.21 -1.43
N ARG A 92 -8.87 0.10 -0.85
CA ARG A 92 -9.05 -0.25 0.54
C ARG A 92 -7.69 -0.47 1.18
N PHE A 93 -7.55 -0.07 2.43
CA PHE A 93 -6.45 -0.55 3.24
C PHE A 93 -6.83 -1.90 3.81
N GLU A 94 -6.16 -2.96 3.37
CA GLU A 94 -6.36 -4.33 3.84
C GLU A 94 -5.27 -4.72 4.83
N LEU A 95 -5.71 -5.24 5.97
CA LEU A 95 -4.88 -5.87 6.97
C LEU A 95 -5.18 -7.36 6.97
N LEU A 96 -4.17 -8.19 6.69
CA LEU A 96 -4.29 -9.62 6.88
C LEU A 96 -3.82 -9.98 8.30
N ALA A 97 -4.77 -10.36 9.14
CA ALA A 97 -4.51 -10.79 10.51
C ALA A 97 -4.45 -12.32 10.58
N GLY A 98 -3.34 -12.87 11.04
CA GLY A 98 -3.20 -14.30 11.35
C GLY A 98 -3.70 -14.65 12.75
N PRO A 99 -3.55 -15.91 13.17
CA PRO A 99 -3.94 -16.38 14.50
C PRO A 99 -3.37 -15.51 15.63
N GLY A 100 -4.19 -15.20 16.62
CA GLY A 100 -3.81 -14.30 17.72
C GLY A 100 -3.76 -12.81 17.35
N GLY A 101 -4.22 -12.44 16.15
CA GLY A 101 -4.28 -11.06 15.69
C GLY A 101 -2.92 -10.47 15.29
N ALA A 102 -1.96 -11.34 14.94
CA ALA A 102 -0.69 -10.95 14.37
C ALA A 102 -0.90 -10.39 12.95
N VAL A 103 -0.28 -9.26 12.63
CA VAL A 103 -0.36 -8.68 11.28
C VAL A 103 0.62 -9.40 10.37
N LEU A 104 0.10 -10.06 9.34
CA LEU A 104 0.89 -10.74 8.33
C LEU A 104 1.25 -9.79 7.18
N THR A 105 0.26 -9.04 6.68
CA THR A 105 0.44 -8.04 5.62
C THR A 105 -0.47 -6.84 5.84
N GLU A 106 -0.07 -5.69 5.28
CA GLU A 106 -0.79 -4.42 5.41
C GLU A 106 -0.62 -3.56 4.15
N TRP A 107 -1.57 -3.65 3.21
CA TRP A 107 -1.45 -3.03 1.89
C TRP A 107 -2.71 -2.29 1.46
N LEU A 108 -2.53 -1.35 0.52
CA LEU A 108 -3.60 -0.82 -0.29
C LEU A 108 -3.93 -1.83 -1.40
N VAL A 109 -5.20 -2.20 -1.49
CA VAL A 109 -5.75 -3.12 -2.49
C VAL A 109 -6.89 -2.43 -3.25
N ARG A 110 -7.16 -2.85 -4.48
CA ARG A 110 -8.31 -2.35 -5.24
C ARG A 110 -9.61 -2.74 -4.54
N ALA A 111 -10.54 -1.80 -4.43
CA ALA A 111 -11.88 -2.13 -3.94
C ALA A 111 -12.54 -3.15 -4.89
N PRO A 112 -13.30 -4.14 -4.39
CA PRO A 112 -13.88 -5.20 -5.24
C PRO A 112 -14.77 -4.68 -6.39
N ASP A 113 -15.39 -3.52 -6.21
CA ASP A 113 -16.29 -2.84 -7.13
C ASP A 113 -15.62 -1.75 -7.98
N ALA A 114 -14.36 -1.42 -7.69
CA ALA A 114 -13.61 -0.43 -8.44
C ALA A 114 -12.93 -1.06 -9.66
N PRO A 115 -12.91 -0.36 -10.82
CA PRO A 115 -12.19 -0.84 -11.99
C PRO A 115 -10.69 -0.93 -11.71
N ALA A 116 -10.08 -2.04 -12.12
CA ALA A 116 -8.62 -2.16 -12.13
C ALA A 116 -8.04 -1.28 -13.25
N PRO A 117 -6.84 -0.70 -13.08
CA PRO A 117 -6.16 0.02 -14.13
C PRO A 117 -5.79 -0.94 -15.27
N GLU A 118 -5.92 -0.47 -16.51
CA GLU A 118 -5.42 -1.18 -17.67
C GLU A 118 -3.91 -0.94 -17.75
N LEU A 119 -3.12 -2.00 -17.53
CA LEU A 119 -1.67 -1.94 -17.54
C LEU A 119 -1.15 -2.75 -18.73
N ASN A 120 -0.79 -2.05 -19.80
CA ASN A 120 -0.33 -2.63 -21.05
C ASN A 120 1.17 -2.39 -21.26
N THR A 121 1.65 -1.19 -20.91
CA THR A 121 3.04 -0.79 -21.13
C THR A 121 3.68 -0.21 -19.88
N LEU A 122 4.98 0.05 -19.98
CA LEU A 122 5.76 0.71 -18.93
C LEU A 122 5.23 2.08 -18.54
N GLU A 123 4.65 2.80 -19.49
CA GLU A 123 4.15 4.16 -19.34
C GLU A 123 2.87 4.21 -18.50
N ASP A 124 2.12 3.11 -18.39
CA ASP A 124 0.97 2.98 -17.51
C ASP A 124 1.37 2.93 -16.02
N LEU A 125 2.64 2.62 -15.74
CA LEU A 125 3.21 2.46 -14.40
C LEU A 125 3.68 3.79 -13.80
N THR A 126 2.75 4.73 -13.64
CA THR A 126 2.98 5.99 -12.95
C THR A 126 2.83 5.85 -11.42
N PRO A 127 3.52 6.67 -10.61
CA PRO A 127 3.40 6.59 -9.15
C PRO A 127 1.93 6.63 -8.68
N TRP A 128 1.58 5.67 -7.84
CA TRP A 128 0.25 5.46 -7.26
C TRP A 128 -0.86 5.01 -8.21
N SER A 129 -0.57 4.73 -9.49
CA SER A 129 -1.60 4.30 -10.45
C SER A 129 -2.14 2.90 -10.17
N CYS A 130 -1.31 2.03 -9.61
CA CYS A 130 -1.59 0.61 -9.49
C CYS A 130 -0.99 -0.01 -8.23
N THR A 131 -1.58 -1.14 -7.85
CA THR A 131 -1.18 -1.98 -6.72
C THR A 131 -0.18 -3.05 -7.16
N LEU A 132 0.53 -3.61 -6.18
CA LEU A 132 1.47 -4.71 -6.37
C LEU A 132 0.80 -5.91 -7.05
N GLU A 133 -0.43 -6.25 -6.63
CA GLU A 133 -1.19 -7.36 -7.21
C GLU A 133 -1.57 -7.10 -8.68
N GLU A 134 -1.99 -5.88 -9.00
CA GLU A 134 -2.31 -5.48 -10.37
C GLU A 134 -1.09 -5.59 -11.29
N VAL A 135 0.09 -5.14 -10.85
CA VAL A 135 1.36 -5.29 -11.60
C VAL A 135 1.74 -6.77 -11.74
N ALA A 136 1.66 -7.54 -10.66
CA ALA A 136 2.02 -8.97 -10.68
C ALA A 136 1.17 -9.78 -11.66
N ARG A 137 -0.11 -9.40 -11.80
CA ARG A 137 -1.06 -10.01 -12.74
C ARG A 137 -0.83 -9.54 -14.18
N ALA A 138 -0.65 -8.24 -14.40
CA ALA A 138 -0.52 -7.67 -15.74
C ALA A 138 0.77 -8.10 -16.45
N PHE A 139 1.89 -8.19 -15.71
CA PHE A 139 3.21 -8.48 -16.27
C PHE A 139 3.75 -9.83 -15.79
N ALA A 140 2.91 -10.86 -15.81
CA ALA A 140 3.33 -12.20 -15.43
C ALA A 140 4.40 -12.77 -16.41
N PRO A 141 5.44 -13.46 -15.91
CA PRO A 141 5.72 -13.72 -14.50
C PRO A 141 6.41 -12.52 -13.81
N ALA A 142 5.84 -12.08 -12.69
CA ALA A 142 6.49 -11.13 -11.78
C ALA A 142 7.12 -11.89 -10.60
N ARG A 143 8.35 -11.51 -10.24
CA ARG A 143 9.10 -12.13 -9.14
C ARG A 143 9.35 -11.13 -8.01
N PRO A 144 9.12 -11.48 -6.74
CA PRO A 144 9.57 -10.68 -5.62
C PRO A 144 11.09 -10.49 -5.66
N VAL A 145 11.54 -9.26 -5.44
CA VAL A 145 12.96 -8.93 -5.29
C VAL A 145 13.17 -8.09 -4.04
N GLN A 146 14.40 -8.06 -3.54
CA GLN A 146 14.73 -7.24 -2.38
C GLN A 146 14.54 -5.76 -2.73
N GLY A 147 13.66 -5.09 -1.99
CA GLY A 147 13.48 -3.66 -2.10
C GLY A 147 14.70 -2.89 -1.60
N THR A 148 14.77 -1.60 -1.94
CA THR A 148 15.90 -0.74 -1.55
C THR A 148 15.99 -0.43 -0.06
N ALA A 149 15.00 -0.88 0.74
CA ALA A 149 15.00 -0.77 2.20
C ALA A 149 14.20 -1.93 2.84
N PRO A 150 14.42 -2.25 4.14
CA PRO A 150 13.85 -3.44 4.80
C PRO A 150 12.32 -3.55 4.86
N SER A 151 11.58 -2.47 4.56
CA SER A 151 10.12 -2.46 4.54
C SER A 151 9.54 -2.14 3.15
N ARG A 152 10.37 -2.14 2.11
CA ARG A 152 9.96 -1.83 0.74
C ARG A 152 9.80 -3.13 -0.02
N GLN A 153 8.65 -3.28 -0.66
CA GLN A 153 8.38 -4.42 -1.51
C GLN A 153 8.80 -4.05 -2.92
N ALA A 154 9.33 -5.02 -3.66
CA ALA A 154 9.67 -4.81 -5.05
C ALA A 154 9.34 -6.05 -5.86
N LEU A 155 8.92 -5.82 -7.11
CA LEU A 155 8.74 -6.85 -8.12
C LEU A 155 9.70 -6.61 -9.26
N ALA A 156 10.27 -7.68 -9.82
CA ALA A 156 10.88 -7.65 -11.13
C ALA A 156 9.99 -8.39 -12.14
N PHE A 157 9.86 -7.85 -13.35
CA PHE A 157 9.02 -8.39 -14.41
C PHE A 157 9.49 -7.87 -15.77
N THR A 158 8.88 -8.37 -16.84
CA THR A 158 9.12 -7.90 -18.20
C THR A 158 7.87 -7.20 -18.74
N ALA A 159 8.01 -5.93 -19.15
CA ALA A 159 6.93 -5.15 -19.74
C ALA A 159 7.37 -4.51 -21.07
N PRO A 160 6.47 -4.37 -22.05
CA PRO A 160 6.75 -3.59 -23.25
C PRO A 160 6.71 -2.07 -22.95
N ASP A 161 7.46 -1.28 -23.70
CA ASP A 161 7.21 0.16 -23.85
C ASP A 161 6.14 0.43 -24.93
N LEU A 162 5.88 1.72 -25.22
CA LEU A 162 4.93 2.12 -26.27
C LEU A 162 5.29 1.62 -27.69
N ASP A 163 6.57 1.36 -27.95
CA ASP A 163 7.05 0.82 -29.23
C ASP A 163 6.99 -0.72 -29.27
N GLY A 164 6.56 -1.34 -28.16
CA GLY A 164 6.45 -2.79 -28.01
C GLY A 164 7.77 -3.48 -27.64
N VAL A 165 8.85 -2.73 -27.38
CA VAL A 165 10.13 -3.28 -26.97
C VAL A 165 10.03 -3.73 -25.52
N ARG A 166 10.41 -4.98 -25.25
CA ARG A 166 10.32 -5.57 -23.91
C ARG A 166 11.55 -5.24 -23.08
N HIS A 167 11.32 -4.76 -21.88
CA HIS A 167 12.37 -4.40 -20.92
C HIS A 167 12.25 -5.24 -19.65
N GLU A 168 13.37 -5.56 -19.03
CA GLU A 168 13.39 -5.98 -17.64
C GLU A 168 13.24 -4.78 -16.71
N VAL A 169 12.31 -4.87 -15.76
CA VAL A 169 11.87 -3.73 -14.95
C VAL A 169 11.83 -4.16 -13.50
N ALA A 170 12.22 -3.27 -12.60
CA ALA A 170 11.96 -3.35 -11.17
C ALA A 170 10.94 -2.28 -10.77
N ALA A 171 9.82 -2.68 -10.18
CA ALA A 171 8.88 -1.76 -9.56
C ALA A 171 8.99 -1.81 -8.03
N GLU A 172 9.04 -0.64 -7.40
CA GLU A 172 9.05 -0.51 -5.95
C GLU A 172 7.69 -0.03 -5.43
N PHE A 173 7.26 -0.61 -4.32
CA PHE A 173 5.96 -0.37 -3.70
C PHE A 173 6.13 0.06 -2.24
N THR A 174 5.20 0.90 -1.80
CA THR A 174 5.03 1.25 -0.39
C THR A 174 3.55 1.08 -0.06
N TRP A 175 3.26 0.34 1.02
CA TRP A 175 1.89 -0.11 1.33
C TRP A 175 1.24 -0.86 0.16
N GLY A 176 2.01 -1.61 -0.63
CA GLY A 176 1.49 -2.28 -1.84
C GLY A 176 1.10 -1.35 -2.99
N LEU A 177 1.33 -0.04 -2.92
CA LEU A 177 1.03 0.92 -3.98
C LEU A 177 2.31 1.36 -4.70
N LEU A 178 2.29 1.40 -6.04
CA LEU A 178 3.46 1.68 -6.88
C LEU A 178 4.08 3.03 -6.54
N GLN A 179 5.39 3.09 -6.33
CA GLN A 179 6.11 4.34 -6.06
C GLN A 179 6.99 4.76 -7.23
N ARG A 180 7.68 3.82 -7.86
CA ARG A 180 8.55 4.07 -9.01
C ARG A 180 8.88 2.77 -9.73
N THR A 181 9.33 2.91 -10.97
CA THR A 181 9.93 1.85 -11.77
C THR A 181 11.38 2.21 -12.09
N ALA A 182 12.19 1.20 -12.35
CA ALA A 182 13.55 1.34 -12.88
C ALA A 182 13.82 0.20 -13.85
N LEU A 183 14.51 0.50 -14.95
CA LEU A 183 15.03 -0.52 -15.85
C LEU A 183 16.09 -1.36 -15.13
N ARG A 184 16.15 -2.64 -15.48
CA ARG A 184 17.20 -3.56 -15.03
C ARG A 184 18.08 -3.88 -16.23
N ASP A 185 19.40 -3.86 -15.99
CA ASP A 185 20.40 -4.34 -16.93
C ASP A 185 20.41 -5.88 -17.02
#